data_AF-R5LDN5-F1
#
_entry.id   AF-R5LDN5-F1
#
_cell.length_a   1.000
_cell.length_b   1.000
_cell.length_c   1.000
_cell.angle_alpha   90.00
_cell.angle_beta   90.00
_cell.angle_gamma   90.00
#
_symmetry.space_group_name_H-M   'P 1'
#
loop_
_entity.id
_entity.type
_entity.pdbx_description
1 polymer ?
#
loop_
_entity_poly.entity_id
_entity_poly.type
_entity_poly.pdbx_seq_one_letter_code
_entity_poly.pdbx_strand_id
1 'polypeptide(L)'
;MRIQAANTFYTGTYSVLNTKSSFPYAVKVEGYGNTRNQRSLFQFAHVTITEHMVNAKYGTKITNGSRVQMQTAGSKKKEDWTEVSKEQLAEVKLPASFDKLKEQNSYFYHGENISDYELVQTAVALGKMELPTDEKKCIPDRVAMDAFEVLVRDQAAPKNSWSNTLYSEDGKYTFTKTESGRWQMHLIDDAAIGASLEDIANWMMSGTPNRNIETRYLNYLHTVDPDLYNVAMRIGSEVRSYGFMEDLHQQGVLSDSQNQYDMSLLGMLFGKDADSMRMILNGCKESGNFLELLDLYSPDGAKSLDKLREQQYKHGGIV
;
A
#
# COMPACT_ATOMS: atom_id res chain seq x y z
N MET A 1 -31.69 -44.92 -16.94
CA MET A 1 -32.00 -43.75 -16.09
C MET A 1 -30.68 -43.27 -15.47
N ARG A 2 -30.04 -42.25 -16.05
CA ARG A 2 -28.81 -41.66 -15.48
C ARG A 2 -29.25 -40.75 -14.34
N ILE A 3 -28.96 -41.14 -13.09
CA ILE A 3 -29.16 -40.28 -11.93
C ILE A 3 -28.07 -39.19 -12.03
N GLN A 4 -28.45 -37.99 -12.47
CA GLN A 4 -27.64 -36.80 -12.27
C GLN A 4 -27.45 -36.64 -10.76
N ALA A 5 -26.19 -36.62 -10.31
CA ALA A 5 -25.88 -36.24 -8.95
C ALA A 5 -26.36 -34.81 -8.74
N ALA A 6 -27.41 -34.63 -7.95
CA ALA A 6 -27.89 -33.31 -7.59
C ALA A 6 -26.82 -32.64 -6.69
N ASN A 7 -26.26 -31.53 -7.17
CA ASN A 7 -25.47 -30.63 -6.34
C ASN A 7 -26.44 -29.98 -5.33
N THR A 8 -26.30 -30.32 -4.05
CA THR A 8 -27.15 -29.76 -3.00
C THR A 8 -26.40 -28.59 -2.34
N PHE A 9 -27.10 -27.47 -2.15
CA PHE A 9 -26.58 -26.36 -1.36
C PHE A 9 -26.45 -26.78 0.11
N TYR A 10 -25.28 -26.56 0.71
CA TYR A 10 -24.99 -26.91 2.09
C TYR A 10 -24.33 -25.74 2.81
N THR A 11 -24.77 -25.50 4.05
CA THR A 11 -24.15 -24.57 4.99
C THR A 11 -23.83 -25.32 6.28
N GLY A 12 -22.58 -25.31 6.71
CA GLY A 12 -22.20 -25.93 7.97
C GLY A 12 -20.84 -25.49 8.48
N THR A 13 -20.66 -25.61 9.79
CA THR A 13 -19.38 -25.37 10.45
C THR A 13 -18.67 -26.70 10.60
N TYR A 14 -17.49 -26.83 9.98
CA TYR A 14 -16.66 -28.01 10.09
C TYR A 14 -15.49 -27.70 11.02
N SER A 15 -15.50 -28.35 12.18
CA SER A 15 -14.30 -28.44 13.02
C SER A 15 -13.44 -29.56 12.46
N VAL A 16 -12.26 -29.22 11.98
CA VAL A 16 -11.31 -30.24 11.54
C VAL A 16 -10.13 -30.17 12.50
N LEU A 17 -10.00 -31.23 13.28
CA LEU A 17 -8.89 -31.41 14.20
C LEU A 17 -7.72 -32.00 13.41
N ASN A 18 -6.76 -31.17 12.99
CA ASN A 18 -5.50 -31.69 12.45
C ASN A 18 -4.60 -32.14 13.59
N THR A 19 -4.29 -33.43 13.65
CA THR A 19 -3.37 -34.02 14.62
C THR A 19 -1.90 -33.72 14.34
N LYS A 20 -1.57 -33.10 13.21
CA LYS A 20 -0.20 -32.70 12.81
C LYS A 20 0.13 -31.24 13.07
N SER A 21 -0.82 -30.43 13.52
CA SER A 21 -0.58 -29.03 13.89
C SER A 21 -1.06 -28.79 15.32
N SER A 22 -0.41 -27.89 16.05
CA SER A 22 -0.88 -27.42 17.36
C SER A 22 -2.13 -26.54 17.27
N PHE A 23 -2.71 -26.38 16.08
CA PHE A 23 -3.75 -25.41 15.77
C PHE A 23 -5.08 -26.10 15.38
N PRO A 24 -6.11 -26.10 16.25
CA PRO A 24 -7.45 -26.53 15.85
C PRO A 24 -8.12 -25.45 14.99
N TYR A 25 -8.69 -25.84 13.85
CA TYR A 25 -9.45 -24.92 12.98
C TYR A 25 -10.92 -25.33 12.90
N ALA A 26 -11.81 -24.34 13.06
CA ALA A 26 -13.24 -24.48 12.80
C ALA A 26 -13.64 -23.54 11.66
N VAL A 27 -13.94 -24.14 10.52
CA VAL A 27 -14.18 -23.43 9.26
C VAL A 27 -15.68 -23.37 9.00
N LYS A 28 -16.22 -22.18 8.73
CA LYS A 28 -17.58 -22.07 8.20
C LYS A 28 -17.51 -22.25 6.69
N VAL A 29 -18.25 -23.23 6.19
CA VAL A 29 -18.30 -23.53 4.76
C VAL A 29 -19.72 -23.37 4.25
N GLU A 30 -19.83 -22.61 3.16
CA GLU A 30 -21.04 -22.44 2.37
C GLU A 30 -20.74 -22.88 0.94
N GLY A 31 -21.43 -23.88 0.41
CA GLY A 31 -21.09 -24.38 -0.91
C GLY A 31 -22.03 -25.43 -1.47
N TYR A 32 -21.73 -25.86 -2.69
CA TYR A 32 -22.43 -26.95 -3.36
C TYR A 32 -21.63 -28.25 -3.23
N GLY A 33 -22.29 -29.29 -2.74
CA GLY A 33 -21.66 -30.59 -2.48
C GLY A 33 -22.51 -31.77 -2.91
N ASN A 34 -21.84 -32.91 -3.10
CA ASN A 34 -22.46 -34.22 -3.30
C ASN A 34 -22.06 -35.12 -2.12
N THR A 35 -23.03 -35.79 -1.50
CA THR A 35 -22.86 -36.69 -0.35
C THR A 35 -21.92 -37.88 -0.58
N ARG A 36 -21.41 -38.08 -1.82
CA ARG A 36 -20.51 -39.17 -2.19
C ARG A 36 -19.00 -38.90 -2.01
N ASN A 37 -18.57 -37.67 -1.74
CA ASN A 37 -17.14 -37.38 -1.53
C ASN A 37 -16.79 -37.35 -0.03
N GLN A 38 -16.56 -38.52 0.56
CA GLN A 38 -16.14 -38.67 1.97
C GLN A 38 -14.71 -38.15 2.27
N ARG A 39 -13.95 -37.72 1.25
CA ARG A 39 -12.53 -37.30 1.38
C ARG A 39 -12.17 -35.97 0.72
N SER A 40 -13.10 -35.33 0.01
CA SER A 40 -12.92 -34.02 -0.61
C SER A 40 -14.13 -33.22 -0.20
N LEU A 41 -13.97 -32.44 0.86
CA LEU A 41 -15.12 -31.93 1.58
C LEU A 41 -16.02 -31.01 0.72
N PHE A 42 -15.55 -30.42 -0.38
CA PHE A 42 -16.38 -29.57 -1.26
C PHE A 42 -15.85 -29.53 -2.70
N GLN A 43 -16.75 -29.41 -3.68
CA GLN A 43 -16.38 -29.19 -5.09
C GLN A 43 -16.26 -27.68 -5.41
N PHE A 44 -17.12 -26.86 -4.79
CA PHE A 44 -17.15 -25.40 -4.95
C PHE A 44 -17.69 -24.79 -3.65
N ALA A 45 -16.80 -24.53 -2.69
CA ALA A 45 -17.15 -23.96 -1.39
C ALA A 45 -16.54 -22.58 -1.19
N HIS A 46 -17.35 -21.65 -0.72
CA HIS A 46 -16.88 -20.45 -0.07
C HIS A 46 -16.45 -20.79 1.36
N VAL A 47 -15.17 -20.63 1.63
CA VAL A 47 -14.56 -20.85 2.93
C VAL A 47 -14.46 -19.51 3.65
N THR A 48 -15.11 -19.35 4.80
CA THR A 48 -15.02 -18.11 5.58
C THR A 48 -14.10 -18.30 6.77
N ILE A 49 -13.09 -17.43 6.88
CA ILE A 49 -12.25 -17.35 8.07
C ILE A 49 -13.04 -16.65 9.16
N THR A 50 -13.09 -17.29 10.32
CA THR A 50 -13.72 -16.73 11.49
C THR A 50 -12.72 -15.89 12.30
N GLU A 51 -13.26 -14.97 13.10
CA GLU A 51 -12.48 -14.12 13.98
C GLU A 51 -11.56 -14.90 14.94
N HIS A 52 -12.01 -16.06 15.42
CA HIS A 52 -11.18 -16.90 16.30
C HIS A 52 -9.97 -17.50 15.56
N MET A 53 -10.11 -17.84 14.27
CA MET A 53 -8.99 -18.35 13.45
C MET A 53 -7.96 -17.26 13.19
N VAL A 54 -8.42 -16.03 12.92
CA VAL A 54 -7.53 -14.86 12.79
C VAL A 54 -6.78 -14.62 14.09
N ASN A 55 -7.47 -14.56 15.22
CA ASN A 55 -6.84 -14.37 16.54
C ASN A 55 -5.85 -15.46 16.89
N ALA A 56 -6.15 -16.71 16.55
CA ALA A 56 -5.27 -17.80 16.89
C ALA A 56 -4.01 -17.78 15.98
N LYS A 57 -4.11 -17.41 14.69
CA LYS A 57 -2.96 -17.31 13.78
C LYS A 57 -2.07 -16.10 14.08
N TYR A 58 -2.69 -14.92 14.17
CA TYR A 58 -1.97 -13.64 14.28
C TYR A 58 -1.80 -13.16 15.73
N GLY A 59 -2.46 -13.82 16.68
CA GLY A 59 -2.54 -13.34 18.05
C GLY A 59 -3.44 -12.12 18.19
N THR A 60 -3.52 -11.62 19.43
CA THR A 60 -4.24 -10.39 19.81
C THR A 60 -3.29 -9.27 20.23
N LYS A 61 -1.99 -9.55 20.28
CA LYS A 61 -0.99 -8.56 20.66
C LYS A 61 -0.77 -7.58 19.53
N ILE A 62 -0.50 -6.34 19.89
CA ILE A 62 0.03 -5.37 18.95
C ILE A 62 1.47 -5.79 18.64
N THR A 63 1.71 -6.10 17.36
CA THR A 63 2.98 -6.53 16.81
C THR A 63 3.22 -5.73 15.55
N ASN A 64 4.14 -4.78 15.62
CA ASN A 64 4.65 -4.14 14.41
C ASN A 64 5.44 -5.18 13.62
N GLY A 65 5.38 -5.15 12.30
CA GLY A 65 6.16 -6.07 11.48
C GLY A 65 7.63 -5.65 11.41
N SER A 66 8.42 -6.48 10.72
CA SER A 66 9.81 -6.13 10.38
C SER A 66 9.85 -4.88 9.51
N ARG A 67 10.89 -4.06 9.70
CA ARG A 67 11.18 -2.95 8.79
C ARG A 67 11.83 -3.49 7.53
N VAL A 68 11.27 -3.13 6.39
CA VAL A 68 11.78 -3.43 5.05
C VAL A 68 12.53 -2.21 4.51
N GLN A 69 12.07 -1.01 4.87
CA GLN A 69 12.59 0.23 4.30
C GLN A 69 12.85 1.28 5.37
N MET A 70 14.11 1.74 5.47
CA MET A 70 14.51 2.68 6.52
C MET A 70 13.93 4.09 6.36
N GLN A 71 13.64 4.51 5.12
CA GLN A 71 13.09 5.82 4.78
C GLN A 71 12.13 5.68 3.61
N THR A 72 11.08 6.49 3.63
CA THR A 72 10.10 6.57 2.56
C THR A 72 10.78 6.95 1.26
N ALA A 73 10.60 6.14 0.22
CA ALA A 73 11.18 6.44 -1.08
C ALA A 73 10.43 7.59 -1.74
N GLY A 74 11.18 8.50 -2.34
CA GLY A 74 10.65 9.55 -3.21
C GLY A 74 10.20 9.03 -4.57
N SER A 75 9.81 9.97 -5.42
CA SER A 75 9.49 9.68 -6.82
C SER A 75 10.72 9.41 -7.69
N LYS A 76 11.92 9.80 -7.24
CA LYS A 76 13.19 9.59 -7.95
C LYS A 76 14.23 8.96 -7.04
N LYS A 77 15.20 8.27 -7.66
CA LYS A 77 16.40 7.83 -6.95
C LYS A 77 17.36 9.00 -6.77
N LYS A 78 18.23 8.89 -5.78
CA LYS A 78 19.20 9.94 -5.45
C LYS A 78 20.10 10.31 -6.63
N GLU A 79 20.44 9.33 -7.46
CA GLU A 79 21.31 9.53 -8.62
C GLU A 79 20.64 10.35 -9.74
N ASP A 80 19.31 10.45 -9.73
CA ASP A 80 18.52 11.17 -10.73
C ASP A 80 18.15 12.60 -10.27
N TRP A 81 18.60 13.00 -9.08
CA TRP A 81 18.36 14.34 -8.54
C TRP A 81 19.16 15.39 -9.31
N THR A 82 18.51 16.52 -9.62
CA THR A 82 19.20 17.66 -10.21
C THR A 82 19.78 18.54 -9.10
N GLU A 83 21.04 18.28 -8.74
CA GLU A 83 21.76 19.03 -7.71
C GLU A 83 22.44 20.28 -8.28
N VAL A 84 22.45 21.35 -7.50
CA VAL A 84 23.22 22.57 -7.78
C VAL A 84 24.39 22.61 -6.81
N SER A 85 25.60 22.83 -7.33
CA SER A 85 26.80 22.94 -6.50
C SER A 85 26.75 24.20 -5.61
N LYS A 86 27.41 24.16 -4.46
CA LYS A 86 27.46 25.31 -3.54
C LYS A 86 28.11 26.53 -4.19
N GLU A 87 29.04 26.30 -5.11
CA GLU A 87 29.69 27.32 -5.92
C GLU A 87 28.68 28.03 -6.85
N GLN A 88 27.82 27.27 -7.54
CA GLN A 88 26.77 27.83 -8.40
C GLN A 88 25.72 28.61 -7.59
N LEU A 89 25.36 28.12 -6.39
CA LEU A 89 24.46 28.85 -5.50
C LEU A 89 25.05 30.18 -5.04
N ALA A 90 26.36 30.22 -4.74
CA ALA A 90 27.05 31.44 -4.34
C ALA A 90 27.14 32.51 -5.45
N GLU A 91 27.10 32.09 -6.71
CA GLU A 91 27.06 33.00 -7.87
C GLU A 91 25.70 33.71 -8.02
N VAL A 92 24.61 33.10 -7.55
CA VAL A 92 23.27 33.70 -7.58
C VAL A 92 23.12 34.74 -6.47
N LYS A 93 23.31 36.02 -6.82
CA LYS A 93 23.11 37.14 -5.90
C LYS A 93 21.65 37.59 -5.88
N LEU A 94 20.95 37.26 -4.80
CA LEU A 94 19.60 37.79 -4.56
C LEU A 94 19.66 39.23 -4.02
N PRO A 95 18.61 40.04 -4.23
CA PRO A 95 18.52 41.38 -3.66
C PRO A 95 18.58 41.38 -2.13
N ALA A 96 19.07 42.47 -1.52
CA ALA A 96 19.18 42.60 -0.06
C ALA A 96 17.83 42.46 0.69
N SER A 97 16.70 42.70 0.01
CA SER A 97 15.36 42.46 0.58
C SER A 97 15.12 40.99 0.96
N PHE A 98 15.89 40.04 0.39
CA PHE A 98 15.82 38.62 0.68
C PHE A 98 16.70 38.20 1.86
N ASP A 99 17.56 39.07 2.40
CA ASP A 99 18.47 38.70 3.50
C ASP A 99 17.72 38.17 4.73
N LYS A 100 16.49 38.65 4.96
CA LYS A 100 15.61 38.15 6.03
C LYS A 100 15.26 36.65 5.89
N LEU A 101 15.33 36.09 4.68
CA LEU A 101 15.02 34.69 4.41
C LEU A 101 16.14 33.73 4.85
N LYS A 102 17.35 34.24 5.12
CA LYS A 102 18.48 33.42 5.60
C LYS A 102 18.24 32.87 7.00
N GLU A 103 17.43 33.56 7.79
CA GLU A 103 17.12 33.22 9.19
C GLU A 103 15.68 32.69 9.36
N GLN A 104 14.88 32.68 8.28
CA GLN A 104 13.50 32.21 8.29
C GLN A 104 13.41 30.74 7.86
N ASN A 105 12.20 30.19 7.97
CA ASN A 105 11.76 28.83 7.67
C ASN A 105 12.70 27.99 6.79
N SER A 106 12.75 26.71 7.12
CA SER A 106 13.66 25.76 6.50
C SER A 106 12.84 24.62 5.88
N TYR A 107 12.99 24.42 4.58
CA TYR A 107 12.34 23.34 3.84
C TYR A 107 13.32 22.19 3.64
N PHE A 108 12.78 20.97 3.52
CA PHE A 108 13.58 19.84 3.07
C PHE A 108 13.68 19.87 1.54
N TYR A 109 14.90 19.74 1.01
CA TYR A 109 15.14 19.58 -0.41
C TYR A 109 16.31 18.62 -0.59
N HIS A 110 16.08 17.52 -1.34
CA HIS A 110 17.08 16.47 -1.57
C HIS A 110 17.69 15.92 -0.27
N GLY A 111 16.85 15.80 0.77
CA GLY A 111 17.23 15.27 2.08
C GLY A 111 18.01 16.22 3.00
N GLU A 112 18.30 17.46 2.56
CA GLU A 112 18.91 18.50 3.39
C GLU A 112 17.87 19.54 3.82
N ASN A 113 18.10 20.16 4.97
CA ASN A 113 17.28 21.27 5.42
C ASN A 113 17.91 22.58 4.91
N ILE A 114 17.22 23.27 4.01
CA ILE A 114 17.70 24.49 3.36
C ILE A 114 16.82 25.67 3.73
N SER A 115 17.42 26.86 3.84
CA SER A 115 16.69 28.09 4.13
C SER A 115 15.82 28.53 2.95
N ASP A 116 14.79 29.34 3.21
CA ASP A 116 14.00 30.01 2.17
C ASP A 116 14.88 30.78 1.16
N TYR A 117 15.99 31.36 1.64
CA TYR A 117 16.97 32.05 0.80
C TYR A 117 17.66 31.10 -0.19
N GLU A 118 18.20 29.98 0.32
CA GLU A 118 18.88 28.96 -0.49
C GLU A 118 17.93 28.28 -1.47
N LEU A 119 16.66 28.09 -1.10
CA LEU A 119 15.63 27.56 -1.97
C LEU A 119 15.39 28.47 -3.19
N VAL A 120 15.28 29.78 -2.97
CA VAL A 120 15.14 30.76 -4.06
C VAL A 120 16.40 30.79 -4.92
N GLN A 121 17.60 30.77 -4.33
CA GLN A 121 18.85 30.68 -5.08
C GLN A 121 18.89 29.45 -5.97
N THR A 122 18.47 28.30 -5.45
CA THR A 122 18.43 27.03 -6.17
C THR A 122 17.47 27.10 -7.35
N ALA A 123 16.26 27.65 -7.16
CA ALA A 123 15.27 27.78 -8.22
C ALA A 123 15.77 28.67 -9.38
N VAL A 124 16.43 29.77 -9.04
CA VAL A 124 17.02 30.70 -10.02
C VAL A 124 18.24 30.07 -10.71
N ALA A 125 19.12 29.40 -9.96
CA ALA A 125 20.31 28.72 -10.51
C ALA A 125 19.92 27.64 -11.53
N LEU A 126 18.83 26.91 -11.27
CA LEU A 126 18.30 25.90 -12.18
C LEU A 126 17.53 26.49 -13.37
N GLY A 127 17.36 27.82 -13.44
CA GLY A 127 16.57 28.48 -14.48
C GLY A 127 15.08 28.12 -14.44
N LYS A 128 14.59 27.58 -13.32
CA LYS A 128 13.17 27.21 -13.13
C LYS A 128 12.32 28.40 -12.70
N MET A 129 12.96 29.48 -12.25
CA MET A 129 12.30 30.70 -11.82
C MET A 129 13.13 31.93 -12.21
N GLU A 130 12.45 33.00 -12.61
CA GLU A 130 13.03 34.34 -12.74
C GLU A 130 12.55 35.23 -11.60
N LEU A 131 13.43 36.10 -11.10
CA LEU A 131 13.04 37.06 -10.07
C LEU A 131 12.13 38.15 -10.66
N PRO A 132 11.07 38.57 -9.96
CA PRO A 132 10.22 39.66 -10.41
C PRO A 132 11.04 40.95 -10.62
N THR A 133 10.92 41.55 -11.80
CA THR A 133 11.57 42.83 -12.13
C THR A 133 10.84 44.04 -11.52
N ASP A 134 9.58 43.87 -11.11
CA ASP A 134 8.77 44.89 -10.45
C ASP A 134 8.94 44.77 -8.92
N GLU A 135 9.61 45.75 -8.31
CA GLU A 135 9.87 45.80 -6.87
C GLU A 135 8.59 45.72 -6.03
N LYS A 136 7.44 46.18 -6.54
CA LYS A 136 6.16 46.10 -5.83
C LYS A 136 5.55 44.69 -5.80
N LYS A 137 5.98 43.81 -6.70
CA LYS A 137 5.57 42.39 -6.76
C LYS A 137 6.60 41.45 -6.14
N CYS A 138 7.81 41.93 -5.88
CA CYS A 138 8.91 41.19 -5.30
C CYS A 138 8.77 41.07 -3.77
N ILE A 139 7.78 40.28 -3.34
CA ILE A 139 7.55 39.95 -1.93
C ILE A 139 8.38 38.68 -1.62
N PRO A 140 9.44 38.75 -0.79
CA PRO A 140 10.39 37.63 -0.63
C PRO A 140 9.73 36.32 -0.18
N ASP A 141 8.80 36.39 0.77
CA ASP A 141 8.11 35.21 1.33
C ASP A 141 7.25 34.51 0.27
N ARG A 142 6.66 35.28 -0.65
CA ARG A 142 5.90 34.76 -1.78
C ARG A 142 6.82 34.13 -2.82
N VAL A 143 7.96 34.76 -3.10
CA VAL A 143 8.98 34.23 -4.02
C VAL A 143 9.57 32.92 -3.48
N ALA A 144 9.75 32.78 -2.17
CA ALA A 144 10.16 31.51 -1.56
C ALA A 144 9.10 30.41 -1.71
N MET A 145 7.82 30.74 -1.55
CA MET A 145 6.73 29.80 -1.84
C MET A 145 6.70 29.39 -3.32
N ASP A 146 6.83 30.36 -4.24
CA ASP A 146 6.89 30.08 -5.67
C ASP A 146 8.09 29.16 -5.98
N ALA A 147 9.26 29.40 -5.38
CA ALA A 147 10.43 28.53 -5.51
C ALA A 147 10.18 27.10 -5.00
N PHE A 148 9.54 26.95 -3.84
CA PHE A 148 9.12 25.64 -3.33
C PHE A 148 8.20 24.91 -4.31
N GLU A 149 7.23 25.63 -4.88
CA GLU A 149 6.30 25.06 -5.85
C GLU A 149 7.05 24.49 -7.07
N VAL A 150 7.94 25.27 -7.70
CA VAL A 150 8.61 24.82 -8.93
C VAL A 150 9.65 23.73 -8.69
N LEU A 151 10.30 23.75 -7.53
CA LEU A 151 11.36 22.80 -7.18
C LEU A 151 10.83 21.49 -6.61
N VAL A 152 9.80 21.53 -5.77
CA VAL A 152 9.34 20.35 -5.02
C VAL A 152 8.01 19.85 -5.55
N ARG A 153 6.97 20.70 -5.55
CA ARG A 153 5.61 20.27 -5.89
C ARG A 153 5.47 19.94 -7.37
N ASP A 154 5.94 20.79 -8.25
CA ASP A 154 5.78 20.63 -9.70
C ASP A 154 6.68 19.51 -10.25
N GLN A 155 7.69 19.07 -9.48
CA GLN A 155 8.51 17.89 -9.77
C GLN A 155 7.95 16.62 -9.14
N ALA A 156 6.94 16.73 -8.27
CA ALA A 156 6.38 15.59 -7.58
C ALA A 156 5.65 14.68 -8.57
N ALA A 157 5.78 13.37 -8.36
CA ALA A 157 5.20 12.37 -9.23
C ALA A 157 4.64 11.20 -8.40
N PRO A 158 3.62 10.49 -8.90
CA PRO A 158 3.12 9.30 -8.23
C PRO A 158 4.15 8.17 -8.36
N LYS A 159 4.31 7.38 -7.30
CA LYS A 159 5.20 6.21 -7.30
C LYS A 159 4.57 5.01 -7.99
N ASN A 160 3.25 4.89 -7.88
CA ASN A 160 2.47 3.83 -8.49
C ASN A 160 1.48 4.43 -9.48
N SER A 161 1.27 3.75 -10.61
CA SER A 161 0.39 4.22 -11.69
C SER A 161 -1.08 4.40 -11.28
N TRP A 162 -1.48 3.76 -10.18
CA TRP A 162 -2.82 3.82 -9.62
C TRP A 162 -3.00 4.91 -8.55
N SER A 163 -1.91 5.53 -8.07
CA SER A 163 -1.96 6.51 -6.99
C SER A 163 -2.09 7.94 -7.53
N ASN A 164 -2.92 8.74 -6.88
CA ASN A 164 -3.00 10.18 -7.09
C ASN A 164 -2.16 10.96 -6.08
N THR A 165 -1.64 10.30 -5.04
CA THR A 165 -0.67 10.91 -4.12
C THR A 165 0.66 11.11 -4.86
N LEU A 166 1.10 12.36 -4.93
CA LEU A 166 2.39 12.72 -5.51
C LEU A 166 3.45 12.76 -4.42
N TYR A 167 4.65 12.28 -4.75
CA TYR A 167 5.80 12.31 -3.87
C TYR A 167 6.84 13.29 -4.39
N SER A 168 7.41 14.11 -3.50
CA SER A 168 8.64 14.84 -3.82
C SER A 168 9.74 13.89 -4.28
N GLU A 169 10.71 14.42 -5.03
CA GLU A 169 11.81 13.62 -5.59
C GLU A 169 12.58 12.83 -4.52
N ASP A 170 12.69 13.39 -3.33
CA ASP A 170 13.41 12.84 -2.18
C ASP A 170 12.53 12.08 -1.18
N GLY A 171 11.20 12.06 -1.38
CA GLY A 171 10.27 11.36 -0.50
C GLY A 171 10.01 12.03 0.84
N LYS A 172 10.35 13.32 0.99
CA LYS A 172 10.04 14.10 2.19
C LYS A 172 8.65 14.70 2.22
N TYR A 173 8.01 14.86 1.08
CA TYR A 173 6.66 15.42 1.00
C TYR A 173 5.73 14.54 0.21
N THR A 174 4.49 14.45 0.66
CA THR A 174 3.37 14.00 -0.18
C THR A 174 2.42 15.14 -0.48
N PHE A 175 1.88 15.12 -1.68
CA PHE A 175 0.88 16.06 -2.15
C PHE A 175 -0.37 15.31 -2.56
N THR A 176 -1.48 15.62 -1.88
CA THR A 176 -2.79 15.01 -2.12
C THR A 176 -3.76 16.09 -2.56
N LYS A 177 -4.69 15.73 -3.45
CA LYS A 177 -5.72 16.66 -3.91
C LYS A 177 -7.03 16.36 -3.18
N THR A 178 -7.55 17.34 -2.47
CA THR A 178 -8.86 17.23 -1.83
C THR A 178 -9.98 17.17 -2.87
N GLU A 179 -11.17 16.72 -2.46
CA GLU A 179 -12.39 16.75 -3.31
C GLU A 179 -12.69 18.16 -3.85
N SER A 180 -12.32 19.20 -3.11
CA SER A 180 -12.46 20.61 -3.53
C SER A 180 -11.46 21.06 -4.60
N GLY A 181 -10.53 20.18 -4.98
CA GLY A 181 -9.46 20.45 -5.92
C GLY A 181 -8.25 21.18 -5.32
N ARG A 182 -8.26 21.49 -4.02
CA ARG A 182 -7.11 22.09 -3.32
C ARG A 182 -6.05 21.03 -3.01
N TRP A 183 -4.80 21.41 -3.19
CA TRP A 183 -3.65 20.61 -2.77
C TRP A 183 -3.45 20.70 -1.25
N GLN A 184 -3.25 19.54 -0.64
CA GLN A 184 -2.76 19.37 0.71
C GLN A 184 -1.34 18.82 0.62
N MET A 185 -0.47 19.36 1.46
CA MET A 185 0.92 18.95 1.59
C MET A 185 1.12 18.32 2.95
N HIS A 186 1.79 17.18 2.99
CA HIS A 186 2.19 16.54 4.23
C HIS A 186 3.71 16.33 4.23
N LEU A 187 4.34 16.62 5.37
CA LEU A 187 5.73 16.29 5.63
C LEU A 187 5.81 14.85 6.13
N ILE A 188 6.68 14.06 5.52
CA ILE A 188 7.01 12.70 5.94
C ILE A 188 8.11 12.78 7.00
N ASP A 189 7.78 12.40 8.23
CA ASP A 189 8.70 12.34 9.37
C ASP A 189 8.84 10.91 9.89
N ASP A 190 9.48 10.07 9.08
CA ASP A 190 9.75 8.67 9.42
C ASP A 190 10.57 8.52 10.70
N ALA A 191 11.38 9.51 11.05
CA ALA A 191 12.20 9.49 12.26
C ALA A 191 11.35 9.68 13.52
N ALA A 192 10.43 10.65 13.52
CA ALA A 192 9.51 10.86 14.64
C ALA A 192 8.51 9.71 14.78
N ILE A 193 8.04 9.15 13.67
CA ILE A 193 7.09 8.02 13.68
C ILE A 193 7.80 6.71 14.03
N GLY A 194 9.03 6.53 13.56
CA GLY A 194 9.79 5.29 13.70
C GLY A 194 9.42 4.23 12.67
N ALA A 195 8.87 4.60 11.52
CA ALA A 195 8.57 3.71 10.39
C ALA A 195 8.40 4.53 9.12
N SER A 196 8.82 3.97 7.98
CA SER A 196 8.49 4.52 6.66
C SER A 196 7.04 4.22 6.28
N LEU A 197 6.51 4.94 5.28
CA LEU A 197 5.17 4.65 4.76
C LEU A 197 5.08 3.22 4.18
N GLU A 198 6.16 2.76 3.53
CA GLU A 198 6.29 1.42 2.97
C GLU A 198 6.36 0.35 4.06
N ASP A 199 7.04 0.59 5.17
CA ASP A 199 7.03 -0.34 6.31
C ASP A 199 5.60 -0.56 6.81
N ILE A 200 4.85 0.54 6.99
CA ILE A 200 3.46 0.49 7.48
C ILE A 200 2.57 -0.24 6.47
N ALA A 201 2.70 0.11 5.18
CA ALA A 201 1.96 -0.55 4.11
C ALA A 201 2.31 -2.05 4.05
N ASN A 202 3.58 -2.43 4.17
CA ASN A 202 4.05 -3.80 4.20
C ASN A 202 3.39 -4.60 5.34
N TRP A 203 3.32 -4.02 6.54
CA TRP A 203 2.65 -4.66 7.67
C TRP A 203 1.17 -4.90 7.40
N MET A 204 0.48 -3.92 6.81
CA MET A 204 -0.92 -4.07 6.43
C MET A 204 -1.11 -5.16 5.38
N MET A 205 -0.30 -5.14 4.32
CA MET A 205 -0.36 -6.08 3.19
C MET A 205 0.04 -7.50 3.54
N SER A 206 0.84 -7.71 4.59
CA SER A 206 1.19 -9.05 5.10
C SER A 206 -0.02 -9.88 5.54
N GLY A 207 -1.20 -9.27 5.61
CA GLY A 207 -2.39 -9.87 6.18
C GLY A 207 -2.40 -9.83 7.70
N THR A 208 -1.53 -9.04 8.34
CA THR A 208 -1.62 -8.72 9.77
C THR A 208 -2.85 -7.87 10.05
N PRO A 209 -3.73 -8.23 11.01
CA PRO A 209 -4.92 -7.45 11.32
C PRO A 209 -4.56 -6.01 11.72
N ASN A 210 -5.32 -5.02 11.26
CA ASN A 210 -5.05 -3.61 11.59
C ASN A 210 -5.03 -3.35 13.10
N ARG A 211 -5.85 -4.05 13.90
CA ARG A 211 -5.82 -3.93 15.36
C ARG A 211 -4.52 -4.43 16.00
N ASN A 212 -3.74 -5.23 15.28
CA ASN A 212 -2.43 -5.72 15.71
C ASN A 212 -1.32 -4.75 15.28
N ILE A 213 -1.63 -3.67 14.55
CA ILE A 213 -0.69 -2.60 14.18
C ILE A 213 -1.01 -1.39 15.06
N GLU A 214 0.01 -0.69 15.57
CA GLU A 214 -0.25 0.50 16.38
C GLU A 214 -1.05 1.55 15.59
N THR A 215 -2.12 2.06 16.19
CA THR A 215 -3.04 3.02 15.55
C THR A 215 -2.33 4.26 15.03
N ARG A 216 -1.24 4.72 15.66
CA ARG A 216 -0.47 5.87 15.18
C ARG A 216 0.11 5.66 13.79
N TYR A 217 0.54 4.45 13.45
CA TYR A 217 1.08 4.14 12.12
C TYR A 217 -0.02 4.17 11.08
N LEU A 218 -1.17 3.57 11.40
CA LEU A 218 -2.34 3.57 10.53
C LEU A 218 -2.84 5.00 10.26
N ASN A 219 -2.93 5.82 11.32
CA ASN A 219 -3.35 7.22 11.20
C ASN A 219 -2.34 8.05 10.40
N TYR A 220 -1.04 7.82 10.63
CA TYR A 220 0.03 8.49 9.90
C TYR A 220 -0.06 8.17 8.41
N LEU A 221 -0.09 6.89 8.04
CA LEU A 221 -0.19 6.48 6.64
C LEU A 221 -1.50 7.00 6.00
N HIS A 222 -2.65 6.86 6.67
CA HIS A 222 -3.92 7.38 6.16
C HIS A 222 -3.92 8.89 5.93
N THR A 223 -3.22 9.65 6.78
CA THR A 223 -3.15 11.11 6.66
C THR A 223 -2.19 11.54 5.54
N VAL A 224 -1.04 10.88 5.45
CA VAL A 224 0.05 11.29 4.56
C VAL A 224 -0.11 10.72 3.15
N ASP A 225 -0.56 9.46 3.04
CA ASP A 225 -0.88 8.82 1.76
C ASP A 225 -2.16 7.96 1.89
N PRO A 226 -3.34 8.57 1.69
CA PRO A 226 -4.61 7.86 1.77
C PRO A 226 -4.76 6.80 0.66
N ASP A 227 -4.15 7.00 -0.52
CA ASP A 227 -4.24 6.04 -1.62
C ASP A 227 -3.45 4.76 -1.29
N LEU A 228 -2.21 4.92 -0.79
CA LEU A 228 -1.42 3.78 -0.30
C LEU A 228 -2.08 3.09 0.89
N TYR A 229 -2.66 3.84 1.83
CA TYR A 229 -3.42 3.26 2.94
C TYR A 229 -4.57 2.36 2.45
N ASN A 230 -5.37 2.87 1.51
CA ASN A 230 -6.53 2.17 0.98
C ASN A 230 -6.14 0.91 0.20
N VAL A 231 -5.12 1.01 -0.66
CA VAL A 231 -4.62 -0.14 -1.41
C VAL A 231 -3.96 -1.17 -0.48
N ALA A 232 -3.14 -0.74 0.47
CA ALA A 232 -2.51 -1.64 1.44
C ALA A 232 -3.54 -2.34 2.34
N MET A 233 -4.59 -1.65 2.78
CA MET A 233 -5.71 -2.27 3.48
C MET A 233 -6.39 -3.34 2.64
N ARG A 234 -6.67 -3.01 1.38
CA ARG A 234 -7.35 -3.91 0.45
C ARG A 234 -6.52 -5.16 0.22
N ILE A 235 -5.27 -5.01 -0.21
CA ILE A 235 -4.32 -6.11 -0.40
C ILE A 235 -4.22 -6.93 0.90
N GLY A 236 -4.05 -6.27 2.04
CA GLY A 236 -3.94 -6.94 3.34
C GLY A 236 -5.17 -7.77 3.70
N SER A 237 -6.37 -7.30 3.39
CA SER A 237 -7.62 -8.06 3.58
C SER A 237 -7.65 -9.34 2.75
N GLU A 238 -7.23 -9.24 1.49
CA GLU A 238 -7.20 -10.38 0.56
C GLU A 238 -6.09 -11.37 0.89
N VAL A 239 -4.88 -10.88 1.14
CA VAL A 239 -3.73 -11.70 1.55
C VAL A 239 -4.02 -12.42 2.86
N ARG A 240 -4.68 -11.77 3.83
CA ARG A 240 -5.11 -12.43 5.06
C ARG A 240 -6.09 -13.56 4.78
N SER A 241 -7.04 -13.34 3.88
CA SER A 241 -8.08 -14.31 3.54
C SER A 241 -7.49 -15.49 2.76
N TYR A 242 -6.91 -15.23 1.60
CA TYR A 242 -6.40 -16.26 0.72
C TYR A 242 -5.08 -16.85 1.20
N GLY A 243 -4.25 -16.08 1.90
CA GLY A 243 -3.02 -16.60 2.52
C GLY A 243 -3.29 -17.58 3.66
N PHE A 244 -4.43 -17.47 4.35
CA PHE A 244 -4.88 -18.52 5.27
C PHE A 244 -5.37 -19.77 4.54
N MET A 245 -6.11 -19.60 3.43
CA MET A 245 -6.53 -20.74 2.59
C MET A 245 -5.33 -21.49 2.01
N GLU A 246 -4.28 -20.77 1.62
CA GLU A 246 -3.01 -21.36 1.20
C GLU A 246 -2.40 -22.21 2.33
N ASP A 247 -2.35 -21.70 3.57
CA ASP A 247 -1.80 -22.47 4.69
C ASP A 247 -2.63 -23.73 4.96
N LEU A 248 -3.96 -23.65 4.84
CA LEU A 248 -4.84 -24.81 4.97
C LEU A 248 -4.61 -25.83 3.84
N HIS A 249 -4.37 -25.37 2.61
CA HIS A 249 -4.01 -26.24 1.49
C HIS A 249 -2.67 -26.94 1.73
N GLN A 250 -1.64 -26.22 2.15
CA GLN A 250 -0.32 -26.78 2.50
C GLN A 250 -0.39 -27.81 3.63
N GLN A 251 -1.35 -27.66 4.54
CA GLN A 251 -1.63 -28.62 5.62
C GLN A 251 -2.48 -29.83 5.18
N GLY A 252 -2.90 -29.90 3.91
CA GLY A 252 -3.72 -30.97 3.35
C GLY A 252 -5.20 -30.89 3.71
N VAL A 253 -5.68 -29.72 4.15
CA VAL A 253 -7.08 -29.48 4.53
C VAL A 253 -7.93 -29.13 3.32
N LEU A 254 -7.45 -28.16 2.53
CA LEU A 254 -8.09 -27.78 1.28
C LEU A 254 -7.53 -28.60 0.13
N SER A 255 -8.38 -28.88 -0.87
CA SER A 255 -7.95 -29.58 -2.09
C SER A 255 -7.22 -28.65 -3.05
N ASP A 256 -6.45 -29.22 -3.97
CA ASP A 256 -5.78 -28.46 -5.04
C ASP A 256 -6.78 -27.63 -5.87
N SER A 257 -7.98 -28.16 -6.12
CA SER A 257 -9.03 -27.44 -6.86
C SER A 257 -9.56 -26.23 -6.10
N GLN A 258 -9.71 -26.35 -4.77
CA GLN A 258 -10.15 -25.22 -3.94
C GLN A 258 -9.06 -24.17 -3.86
N ASN A 259 -7.81 -24.59 -3.64
CA ASN A 259 -6.67 -23.70 -3.63
C ASN A 259 -6.48 -22.97 -4.97
N GLN A 260 -6.65 -23.67 -6.10
CA GLN A 260 -6.61 -23.07 -7.42
C GLN A 260 -7.64 -21.95 -7.57
N TYR A 261 -8.87 -22.17 -7.10
CA TYR A 261 -9.92 -21.15 -7.12
C TYR A 261 -9.56 -19.95 -6.23
N ASP A 262 -9.17 -20.21 -4.97
CA ASP A 262 -8.82 -19.15 -4.00
C ASP A 262 -7.63 -18.30 -4.48
N MET A 263 -6.59 -18.93 -5.02
CA MET A 263 -5.44 -18.24 -5.60
C MET A 263 -5.77 -17.52 -6.90
N SER A 264 -6.74 -18.00 -7.67
CA SER A 264 -7.24 -17.26 -8.84
C SER A 264 -7.94 -15.97 -8.42
N LEU A 265 -8.72 -15.98 -7.33
CA LEU A 265 -9.37 -14.78 -6.80
C LEU A 265 -8.35 -13.76 -6.28
N LEU A 266 -7.33 -14.22 -5.54
CA LEU A 266 -6.23 -13.34 -5.14
C LEU A 266 -5.48 -12.80 -6.37
N GLY A 267 -5.16 -13.67 -7.33
CA GLY A 267 -4.49 -13.33 -8.57
C GLY A 267 -5.23 -12.29 -9.41
N MET A 268 -6.57 -12.26 -9.36
CA MET A 268 -7.36 -11.22 -10.01
C MET A 268 -6.97 -9.80 -9.58
N LEU A 269 -6.63 -9.56 -8.30
CA LEU A 269 -6.17 -8.23 -7.85
C LEU A 269 -4.91 -7.77 -8.57
N PHE A 270 -4.09 -8.71 -9.02
CA PHE A 270 -2.75 -8.47 -9.53
C PHE A 270 -2.62 -8.77 -11.03
N GLY A 271 -3.72 -9.17 -11.67
CA GLY A 271 -3.69 -9.66 -13.06
C GLY A 271 -2.81 -10.90 -13.24
N LYS A 272 -2.76 -11.78 -12.23
CA LYS A 272 -1.97 -13.02 -12.21
C LYS A 272 -2.89 -14.24 -12.20
N ASP A 273 -2.41 -15.33 -12.81
CA ASP A 273 -2.99 -16.64 -12.60
C ASP A 273 -2.64 -17.20 -11.21
N ALA A 274 -3.31 -18.28 -10.82
CA ALA A 274 -3.14 -18.90 -9.51
C ALA A 274 -1.72 -19.44 -9.26
N ASP A 275 -1.04 -20.00 -10.28
CA ASP A 275 0.31 -20.54 -10.13
C ASP A 275 1.31 -19.42 -9.84
N SER A 276 1.24 -18.36 -10.65
CA SER A 276 2.01 -17.13 -10.47
C SER A 276 1.75 -16.51 -9.09
N MET A 277 0.48 -16.43 -8.68
CA MET A 277 0.12 -15.85 -7.39
C MET A 277 0.64 -16.68 -6.21
N ARG A 278 0.62 -18.01 -6.29
CA ARG A 278 1.22 -18.88 -5.26
C ARG A 278 2.71 -18.61 -5.11
N MET A 279 3.45 -18.53 -6.22
CA MET A 279 4.88 -18.26 -6.18
C MET A 279 5.18 -16.89 -5.54
N ILE A 280 4.47 -15.84 -5.97
CA ILE A 280 4.63 -14.48 -5.43
C ILE A 280 4.30 -14.46 -3.93
N LEU A 281 3.15 -15.02 -3.54
CA LEU A 281 2.72 -15.00 -2.13
C LEU A 281 3.70 -15.78 -1.24
N ASN A 282 4.21 -16.92 -1.69
CA ASN A 282 5.23 -17.67 -0.96
C ASN A 282 6.53 -16.88 -0.84
N GLY A 283 6.99 -16.23 -1.91
CA GLY A 283 8.16 -15.34 -1.88
C GLY A 283 7.99 -14.18 -0.88
N CYS A 284 6.81 -13.56 -0.82
CA CYS A 284 6.50 -12.54 0.18
C CYS A 284 6.51 -13.09 1.60
N LYS A 285 5.93 -14.28 1.83
CA LYS A 285 5.91 -14.94 3.15
C LYS A 285 7.32 -15.29 3.63
N GLU A 286 8.18 -15.81 2.74
CA GLU A 286 9.56 -16.19 3.07
C GLU A 286 10.44 -14.98 3.35
N SER A 287 10.31 -13.91 2.56
CA SER A 287 11.11 -12.70 2.71
C SER A 287 10.59 -11.74 3.78
N GLY A 288 9.30 -11.82 4.13
CA GLY A 288 8.61 -10.81 4.94
C GLY A 288 8.33 -9.50 4.19
N ASN A 289 8.59 -9.45 2.88
CA ASN A 289 8.40 -8.29 2.03
C ASN A 289 7.22 -8.49 1.07
N PHE A 290 6.15 -7.74 1.33
CA PHE A 290 4.90 -7.69 0.58
C PHE A 290 4.81 -6.46 -0.31
N LEU A 291 5.84 -5.61 -0.38
CA LEU A 291 5.84 -4.41 -1.24
C LEU A 291 5.72 -4.75 -2.73
N GLU A 292 6.19 -5.93 -3.14
CA GLU A 292 6.01 -6.42 -4.52
C GLU A 292 4.52 -6.47 -4.93
N LEU A 293 3.61 -6.68 -3.97
CA LEU A 293 2.18 -6.68 -4.24
C LEU A 293 1.64 -5.29 -4.62
N LEU A 294 2.27 -4.20 -4.18
CA LEU A 294 1.88 -2.83 -4.59
C LEU A 294 2.17 -2.58 -6.06
N ASP A 295 3.33 -3.04 -6.52
CA ASP A 295 3.76 -2.88 -7.91
C ASP A 295 2.91 -3.68 -8.87
N LEU A 296 2.42 -4.84 -8.40
CA LEU A 296 1.53 -5.71 -9.17
C LEU A 296 0.05 -5.32 -9.07
N TYR A 297 -0.34 -4.45 -8.14
CA TYR A 297 -1.74 -4.11 -7.91
C TYR A 297 -2.39 -3.52 -9.17
N SER A 298 -3.51 -4.12 -9.57
CA SER A 298 -4.29 -3.72 -10.73
C SER A 298 -5.64 -3.16 -10.30
N PRO A 299 -5.92 -1.86 -10.51
CA PRO A 299 -7.24 -1.28 -10.25
C PRO A 299 -8.36 -1.97 -11.03
N ASP A 300 -8.10 -2.41 -12.25
CA ASP A 300 -9.08 -3.12 -13.08
C ASP A 300 -9.29 -4.56 -12.63
N GLY A 301 -8.22 -5.22 -12.16
CA GLY A 301 -8.29 -6.49 -11.47
C GLY A 301 -9.15 -6.42 -10.20
N ALA A 302 -8.93 -5.38 -9.39
CA ALA A 302 -9.69 -5.09 -8.18
C ALA A 302 -11.19 -4.90 -8.49
N LYS A 303 -11.52 -4.06 -9.49
CA LYS A 303 -12.91 -3.88 -9.97
C LYS A 303 -13.53 -5.17 -10.48
N SER A 304 -12.75 -6.01 -11.15
CA SER A 304 -13.23 -7.29 -11.68
C SER A 304 -13.58 -8.26 -10.56
N LEU A 305 -12.75 -8.33 -9.52
CA LEU A 305 -13.04 -9.11 -8.32
C LEU A 305 -14.29 -8.59 -7.60
N ASP A 306 -14.46 -7.28 -7.47
CA ASP A 306 -15.65 -6.68 -6.84
C ASP A 306 -16.92 -7.08 -7.61
N LYS A 307 -16.91 -6.97 -8.94
CA LYS A 307 -18.02 -7.40 -9.80
C LYS A 307 -18.31 -8.88 -9.65
N LEU A 308 -17.28 -9.72 -9.60
CA LEU A 308 -17.45 -11.16 -9.39
C LEU A 308 -18.14 -11.44 -8.05
N ARG A 309 -17.70 -10.78 -6.98
CA ARG A 309 -18.31 -10.93 -5.65
C ARG A 309 -19.75 -10.44 -5.60
N GLU A 310 -20.06 -9.33 -6.26
CA GLU A 310 -21.45 -8.86 -6.40
C GLU A 310 -22.32 -9.89 -7.13
N GLN A 311 -21.81 -10.53 -8.18
CA GLN A 311 -22.52 -11.59 -8.87
C GLN A 311 -22.69 -12.82 -7.99
N GLN A 312 -21.66 -13.22 -7.25
CA GLN A 312 -21.72 -14.35 -6.31
C GLN A 312 -22.75 -14.12 -5.22
N TYR A 313 -22.82 -12.89 -4.69
CA TYR A 313 -23.84 -12.51 -3.72
C TYR A 313 -25.26 -12.56 -4.32
N LYS A 314 -25.44 -12.05 -5.54
CA LYS A 314 -26.75 -12.08 -6.24
C LYS A 314 -27.22 -13.48 -6.59
N HIS A 315 -26.30 -14.39 -6.91
CA HIS A 315 -26.61 -15.75 -7.35
C HIS A 315 -26.51 -16.81 -6.25
N GLY A 316 -26.14 -16.42 -5.03
CA GLY A 316 -26.07 -17.32 -3.87
C GLY A 316 -24.96 -18.37 -3.96
N GLY A 317 -23.88 -18.10 -4.70
CA GLY A 317 -22.80 -19.07 -4.89
C GLY A 317 -21.76 -18.67 -5.93
N ILE A 318 -20.89 -19.62 -6.28
CA ILE A 318 -19.84 -19.45 -7.30
C ILE A 318 -20.48 -19.29 -8.68
N VAL A 319 -20.00 -18.28 -9.43
CA VAL A 319 -20.45 -17.91 -10.78
C VAL A 319 -19.42 -18.39 -11.80
#